data_AF-K1S0M4-F1
#
_entry.id   AF-K1S0M4-F1
#
_cell.length_a   1.000
_cell.length_b   1.000
_cell.length_c   1.000
_cell.angle_alpha   90.00
_cell.angle_beta   90.00
_cell.angle_gamma   90.00
#
_symmetry.space_group_name_H-M   'P 1'
#
loop_
_entity.id
_entity.type
_entity.pdbx_description
1 polymer ?
#
loop_
_entity_poly.entity_id
_entity_poly.type
_entity_poly.pdbx_seq_one_letter_code
_entity_poly.pdbx_strand_id
1 'polypeptide(L)'
;ENWKTYILRSVMVYGMLAIVFVWNGYYQYHNLEAGAVGMDPIWEFESRFFLWGLVIWGCISASFAMERMKSKTSRTVVLMTPATMFEKFFARWLVATCGFILVFLIAFKLADLTRVVFYLLAYPELHVVHSFPLWEFCCNTNRFYETIGSGPAVVGIFLSCYFFLQSFFLLGSTVWPKNALIKTFAAGVCIFVSYILIAVLCLETILPN
;
A
#
# COMPACT_ATOMS: atom_id res chain seq x y z
N GLU A 1 -16.54 2.91 20.23
CA GLU A 1 -15.68 1.71 20.04
C GLU A 1 -14.69 1.72 18.87
N ASN A 2 -14.90 2.47 17.78
CA ASN A 2 -14.17 2.22 16.50
C ASN A 2 -12.67 2.50 16.47
N TRP A 3 -12.13 3.39 17.31
CA TRP A 3 -10.70 3.74 17.29
C TRP A 3 -9.80 2.55 17.67
N LYS A 4 -10.27 1.69 18.58
CA LYS A 4 -9.58 0.45 18.96
C LYS A 4 -9.42 -0.50 17.78
N THR A 5 -10.43 -0.61 16.92
CA THR A 5 -10.36 -1.46 15.71
C THR A 5 -9.37 -0.90 14.69
N TYR A 6 -9.33 0.42 14.50
CA TYR A 6 -8.33 1.04 13.61
C TYR A 6 -6.92 0.83 14.14
N ILE A 7 -6.69 1.06 15.44
CA ILE A 7 -5.39 0.81 16.06
C ILE A 7 -5.01 -0.67 15.96
N LEU A 8 -5.94 -1.59 16.26
CA LEU A 8 -5.67 -3.02 16.16
C LEU A 8 -5.27 -3.39 14.74
N ARG A 9 -6.00 -2.92 13.73
CA ARG A 9 -5.66 -3.15 12.31
C ARG A 9 -4.28 -2.56 11.98
N SER A 10 -3.96 -1.36 12.45
CA SER A 10 -2.64 -0.74 12.28
C SER A 10 -1.51 -1.53 12.95
N VAL A 11 -1.74 -2.03 14.17
CA VAL A 11 -0.79 -2.88 14.91
C VAL A 11 -0.59 -4.21 14.19
N MET A 12 -1.63 -4.78 13.60
CA MET A 12 -1.49 -5.98 12.76
C MET A 12 -0.63 -5.74 11.52
N VAL A 13 -0.79 -4.57 10.86
CA VAL A 13 0.07 -4.20 9.71
C VAL A 13 1.54 -4.12 10.16
N TYR A 14 1.78 -3.41 11.25
CA TYR A 14 3.12 -3.28 11.84
C TYR A 14 3.71 -4.65 12.22
N GLY A 15 2.96 -5.49 12.92
CA GLY A 15 3.43 -6.80 13.36
C GLY A 15 3.78 -7.71 12.20
N MET A 16 2.96 -7.71 11.14
CA MET A 16 3.25 -8.48 9.93
C MET A 16 4.49 -7.95 9.20
N LEU A 17 4.64 -6.63 9.08
CA LEU A 17 5.84 -6.02 8.50
C LEU A 17 7.09 -6.39 9.29
N ALA A 18 7.05 -6.27 10.62
CA ALA A 18 8.18 -6.60 11.49
C ALA A 18 8.60 -8.07 11.35
N ILE A 19 7.64 -9.01 11.34
CA ILE A 19 7.94 -10.44 11.16
C ILE A 19 8.60 -10.68 9.79
N VAL A 20 8.03 -10.12 8.72
CA VAL A 20 8.57 -10.29 7.35
C VAL A 20 9.98 -9.70 7.22
N PHE A 21 10.23 -8.53 7.82
CA PHE A 21 11.54 -7.86 7.77
C PHE A 21 12.58 -8.57 8.60
N VAL A 22 12.23 -9.03 9.80
CA VAL A 22 13.14 -9.83 10.63
C VAL A 22 13.45 -11.17 9.96
N TRP A 23 12.45 -11.84 9.40
CA TRP A 23 12.63 -13.10 8.67
C TRP A 23 13.50 -12.92 7.44
N ASN A 24 13.22 -11.92 6.59
CA ASN A 24 14.03 -11.66 5.41
C ASN A 24 15.46 -11.27 5.79
N GLY A 25 15.62 -10.47 6.85
CA GLY A 25 16.91 -10.14 7.43
C GLY A 25 17.70 -11.38 7.83
N TYR A 26 17.05 -12.42 8.35
CA TYR A 26 17.74 -13.65 8.74
C TYR A 26 18.39 -14.32 7.52
N TYR A 27 17.65 -14.46 6.42
CA TYR A 27 18.19 -15.05 5.19
C TYR A 27 19.30 -14.20 4.57
N GLN A 28 19.16 -12.88 4.57
CA GLN A 28 20.14 -12.02 3.93
C GLN A 28 21.41 -11.88 4.77
N TYR A 29 21.27 -11.63 6.09
CA TYR A 29 22.39 -11.45 7.00
C TYR A 29 23.12 -12.75 7.34
N HIS A 30 22.46 -13.91 7.30
CA HIS A 30 23.12 -15.21 7.50
C HIS A 30 24.02 -15.61 6.31
N ASN A 31 23.67 -15.18 5.10
CA ASN A 31 24.44 -15.47 3.88
C ASN A 31 25.47 -14.37 3.54
N LEU A 32 25.56 -13.32 4.36
CA LEU A 32 26.52 -12.22 4.18
C LEU A 32 27.87 -12.59 4.83
N GLU A 33 28.94 -12.46 4.05
CA GLU A 33 30.29 -12.62 4.57
C GLU A 33 30.62 -11.51 5.58
N ALA A 34 31.29 -11.87 6.68
CA ALA A 34 31.69 -10.93 7.73
C ALA A 34 32.64 -9.86 7.16
N GLY A 35 32.14 -8.62 7.00
CA GLY A 35 32.90 -7.50 6.46
C GLY A 35 32.47 -7.02 5.08
N ALA A 36 31.32 -7.46 4.55
CA ALA A 36 30.72 -6.83 3.37
C ALA A 36 30.61 -5.30 3.58
N VAL A 37 31.05 -4.51 2.60
CA VAL A 37 30.93 -3.05 2.61
C VAL A 37 30.09 -2.67 1.40
N GLY A 38 28.92 -2.09 1.62
CA GLY A 38 28.00 -1.76 0.54
C GLY A 38 26.59 -1.39 1.01
N MET A 39 25.68 -1.24 0.05
CA MET A 39 24.25 -1.02 0.32
C MET A 39 23.65 -2.28 0.94
N ASP A 40 22.76 -2.10 1.93
CA ASP A 40 22.02 -3.16 2.58
C ASP A 40 21.23 -3.98 1.53
N PRO A 41 21.49 -5.29 1.36
CA PRO A 41 20.80 -6.10 0.35
C PRO A 41 19.30 -6.27 0.61
N ILE A 42 18.85 -5.95 1.83
CA ILE A 42 17.45 -5.98 2.22
C ILE A 42 16.64 -4.79 1.67
N TRP A 43 17.30 -3.67 1.32
CA TRP A 43 16.60 -2.47 0.82
C TRP A 43 15.87 -2.71 -0.50
N GLU A 44 16.38 -3.58 -1.35
CA GLU A 44 15.66 -4.00 -2.56
C GLU A 44 14.32 -4.69 -2.23
N PHE A 45 14.34 -5.59 -1.25
CA PHE A 45 13.15 -6.29 -0.82
C PHE A 45 12.18 -5.33 -0.13
N GLU A 46 12.68 -4.49 0.78
CA GLU A 46 11.89 -3.51 1.52
C GLU A 46 11.21 -2.48 0.60
N SER A 47 11.90 -1.99 -0.44
CA SER A 47 11.32 -1.06 -1.42
C SER A 47 10.19 -1.69 -2.24
N ARG A 48 10.36 -2.93 -2.73
CA ARG A 48 9.30 -3.67 -3.44
C ARG A 48 8.12 -3.97 -2.51
N PHE A 49 8.41 -4.40 -1.27
CA PHE A 49 7.38 -4.69 -0.28
C PHE A 49 6.63 -3.43 0.15
N PHE A 50 7.30 -2.29 0.23
CA PHE A 50 6.70 -1.00 0.50
C PHE A 50 5.66 -0.64 -0.57
N LEU A 51 6.04 -0.69 -1.86
CA LEU A 51 5.14 -0.32 -2.97
C LEU A 51 3.92 -1.24 -3.06
N TRP A 52 4.14 -2.56 -3.07
CA TRP A 52 3.05 -3.54 -3.14
C TRP A 52 2.21 -3.55 -1.87
N GLY A 53 2.84 -3.44 -0.70
CA GLY A 53 2.19 -3.36 0.60
C GLY A 53 1.27 -2.14 0.69
N LEU A 54 1.72 -0.98 0.22
CA LEU A 54 0.94 0.25 0.19
C LEU A 54 -0.32 0.08 -0.67
N VAL A 55 -0.21 -0.55 -1.84
CA VAL A 55 -1.35 -0.83 -2.73
C VAL A 55 -2.34 -1.80 -2.06
N ILE A 56 -1.86 -2.96 -1.59
CA ILE A 56 -2.71 -4.03 -1.06
C ILE A 56 -3.41 -3.59 0.22
N TRP A 57 -2.65 -3.12 1.22
CA TRP A 57 -3.24 -2.65 2.48
C TRP A 57 -4.08 -1.40 2.30
N GLY A 58 -3.70 -0.56 1.35
CA GLY A 58 -4.51 0.56 0.90
C GLY A 58 -5.91 0.13 0.49
N CYS A 59 -6.00 -0.80 -0.46
CA CYS A 59 -7.28 -1.28 -0.99
C CYS A 59 -8.13 -1.95 0.10
N ILE A 60 -7.49 -2.72 0.99
CA ILE A 60 -8.15 -3.34 2.15
C ILE A 60 -8.68 -2.26 3.10
N SER A 61 -7.88 -1.23 3.39
CA SER A 61 -8.27 -0.10 4.24
C SER A 61 -9.44 0.69 3.65
N ALA A 62 -9.41 1.00 2.35
CA ALA A 62 -10.52 1.67 1.64
C ALA A 62 -11.82 0.83 1.67
N SER A 63 -11.69 -0.49 1.54
CA SER A 63 -12.84 -1.39 1.60
C SER A 63 -13.51 -1.38 2.97
N PHE A 64 -12.73 -1.24 4.04
CA PHE A 64 -13.25 -1.16 5.41
C PHE A 64 -13.61 0.26 5.86
N ALA A 65 -13.18 1.30 5.15
CA ALA A 65 -13.51 2.70 5.49
C ALA A 65 -15.02 2.93 5.53
N MET A 66 -15.79 2.15 4.76
CA MET A 66 -17.25 2.29 4.64
C MET A 66 -18.08 1.33 5.51
N GLU A 67 -17.47 0.39 6.25
CA GLU A 67 -18.20 -0.42 7.26
C GLU A 67 -18.93 0.46 8.30
N ARG A 68 -18.56 1.74 8.39
CA ARG A 68 -19.19 2.77 9.22
C ARG A 68 -20.62 3.18 8.84
N MET A 69 -21.19 2.79 7.71
CA MET A 69 -22.59 3.16 7.38
C MET A 69 -23.66 2.16 7.87
N LYS A 70 -23.39 1.43 8.97
CA LYS A 70 -24.42 0.65 9.66
C LYS A 70 -25.20 1.40 10.76
N SER A 71 -24.82 2.63 11.12
CA SER A 71 -25.56 3.44 12.11
C SER A 71 -26.39 4.53 11.44
N LYS A 72 -27.71 4.54 11.71
CA LYS A 72 -28.73 5.45 11.16
C LYS A 72 -28.39 6.94 11.32
N THR A 73 -27.53 7.31 12.26
CA THR A 73 -27.24 8.72 12.65
C THR A 73 -26.31 9.47 11.68
N SER A 74 -25.42 8.76 10.98
CA SER A 74 -24.52 9.37 9.98
C SER A 74 -25.26 9.80 8.69
N ARG A 75 -26.41 9.19 8.39
CA ARG A 75 -27.21 9.48 7.21
C ARG A 75 -27.90 10.84 7.31
N THR A 76 -28.26 11.25 8.52
CA THR A 76 -28.98 12.50 8.79
C THR A 76 -28.06 13.72 8.75
N VAL A 77 -26.82 13.62 9.23
CA VAL A 77 -25.86 14.73 9.19
C VAL A 77 -25.37 15.03 7.76
N VAL A 78 -25.27 14.00 6.91
CA VAL A 78 -24.92 14.15 5.48
C VAL A 78 -26.07 14.77 4.67
N LEU A 79 -27.31 14.69 5.15
CA LEU A 79 -28.46 15.38 4.55
C LEU A 79 -28.55 16.86 4.99
N MET A 80 -27.84 17.28 6.05
CA MET A 80 -27.94 18.64 6.59
C MET A 80 -26.93 19.63 6.03
N THR A 81 -25.89 19.19 5.30
CA THR A 81 -24.93 20.09 4.64
C THR A 81 -25.20 20.17 3.14
N PRO A 82 -25.42 21.37 2.56
CA PRO A 82 -25.61 21.56 1.14
C PRO A 82 -24.22 21.45 0.46
N ALA A 83 -23.78 20.23 0.23
CA ALA A 83 -22.55 19.92 -0.50
C ALA A 83 -22.83 18.78 -1.47
N THR A 84 -22.19 18.83 -2.64
CA THR A 84 -22.42 17.87 -3.72
C THR A 84 -22.03 16.45 -3.29
N MET A 85 -22.65 15.43 -3.89
CA MET A 85 -22.34 14.03 -3.58
C MET A 85 -20.86 13.71 -3.85
N PHE A 86 -20.26 14.41 -4.82
CA PHE A 86 -18.83 14.32 -5.14
C PHE A 86 -17.94 14.91 -4.05
N GLU A 87 -18.18 16.14 -3.58
CA GLU A 87 -17.37 16.75 -2.50
C GLU A 87 -17.36 15.91 -1.24
N LYS A 88 -18.52 15.35 -0.87
CA LYS A 88 -18.66 14.44 0.27
C LYS A 88 -17.89 13.13 0.08
N PHE A 89 -17.75 12.65 -1.15
CA PHE A 89 -16.94 11.48 -1.48
C PHE A 89 -15.45 11.85 -1.45
N PHE A 90 -15.06 12.92 -2.13
CA PHE A 90 -13.68 13.38 -2.24
C PHE A 90 -13.07 13.72 -0.88
N ALA A 91 -13.78 14.44 -0.01
CA ALA A 91 -13.29 14.76 1.32
C ALA A 91 -13.07 13.50 2.17
N ARG A 92 -13.97 12.51 2.08
CA ARG A 92 -13.82 11.23 2.79
C ARG A 92 -12.69 10.39 2.22
N TRP A 93 -12.56 10.37 0.90
CA TRP A 93 -11.47 9.70 0.21
C TRP A 93 -10.12 10.30 0.60
N LEU A 94 -9.99 11.62 0.61
CA LEU A 94 -8.75 12.31 0.93
C LEU A 94 -8.35 12.04 2.38
N VAL A 95 -9.27 12.19 3.34
CA VAL A 95 -8.99 11.91 4.76
C VAL A 95 -8.61 10.43 4.98
N ALA A 96 -9.32 9.49 4.34
CA ALA A 96 -9.01 8.07 4.45
C ALA A 96 -7.65 7.71 3.82
N THR A 97 -7.36 8.28 2.65
CA THR A 97 -6.14 7.98 1.89
C THR A 97 -4.92 8.62 2.55
N CYS A 98 -4.97 9.90 2.89
CA CYS A 98 -3.88 10.58 3.60
C CYS A 98 -3.66 9.99 4.99
N GLY A 99 -4.74 9.73 5.75
CA GLY A 99 -4.66 9.13 7.07
C GLY A 99 -4.04 7.73 7.04
N PHE A 100 -4.43 6.90 6.06
CA PHE A 100 -3.84 5.58 5.88
C PHE A 100 -2.36 5.66 5.49
N ILE A 101 -1.98 6.51 4.53
CA ILE A 101 -0.58 6.69 4.13
C ILE A 101 0.28 7.06 5.34
N LEU A 102 -0.14 8.02 6.16
CA LEU A 102 0.61 8.44 7.35
C LEU A 102 0.82 7.28 8.32
N VAL A 103 -0.24 6.53 8.63
CA VAL A 103 -0.16 5.38 9.55
C VAL A 103 0.71 4.26 8.98
N PHE A 104 0.62 4.01 7.66
CA PHE A 104 1.45 3.02 6.98
C PHE A 104 2.94 3.40 7.00
N LEU A 105 3.27 4.67 6.72
CA LEU A 105 4.64 5.18 6.79
C LEU A 105 5.25 5.02 8.19
N ILE A 106 4.47 5.35 9.23
CA ILE A 106 4.90 5.18 10.62
C ILE A 106 5.11 3.69 10.94
N ALA A 107 4.15 2.82 10.59
CA ALA A 107 4.26 1.39 10.82
C ALA A 107 5.47 0.76 10.09
N PHE A 108 5.70 1.17 8.85
CA PHE A 108 6.85 0.74 8.06
C PHE A 108 8.17 1.18 8.70
N LYS A 109 8.26 2.44 9.12
CA LYS A 109 9.46 2.95 9.80
C LYS A 109 9.73 2.26 11.13
N LEU A 110 8.69 1.98 11.91
CA LEU A 110 8.85 1.23 13.14
C LEU A 110 9.31 -0.21 12.87
N ALA A 111 8.74 -0.87 11.86
CA ALA A 111 9.13 -2.23 11.49
C ALA A 111 10.60 -2.30 11.03
N ASP A 112 11.02 -1.37 10.18
CA ASP A 112 12.42 -1.24 9.74
C ASP A 112 13.37 -1.00 10.94
N LEU A 113 13.00 -0.08 11.84
CA LEU A 113 13.77 0.16 13.05
C LEU A 113 13.87 -1.08 13.95
N THR A 114 12.79 -1.86 14.09
CA THR A 114 12.84 -3.10 14.89
C THR A 114 13.80 -4.13 14.32
N ARG A 115 13.84 -4.26 12.99
CA ARG A 115 14.82 -5.11 12.29
C ARG A 115 16.24 -4.63 12.55
N VAL A 116 16.49 -3.33 12.34
CA VAL A 116 17.83 -2.73 12.51
C VAL A 116 18.33 -2.94 13.94
N VAL A 117 17.51 -2.65 14.96
CA VAL A 117 17.89 -2.85 16.36
C VAL A 117 18.17 -4.33 16.66
N PHE A 118 17.34 -5.24 16.17
CA PHE A 118 17.52 -6.67 16.40
C PHE A 118 18.84 -7.20 15.82
N TYR A 119 19.16 -6.83 14.57
CA TYR A 119 20.38 -7.29 13.90
C TYR A 119 21.64 -6.57 14.34
N LEU A 120 21.56 -5.29 14.71
CA LEU A 120 22.68 -4.56 15.31
C LEU A 120 23.10 -5.18 16.66
N LEU A 121 22.13 -5.66 17.46
CA LEU A 121 22.39 -6.34 18.71
C LEU A 121 22.92 -7.78 18.51
N ALA A 122 22.38 -8.50 17.53
CA ALA A 122 22.80 -9.88 17.25
C ALA A 122 24.18 -9.97 16.59
N TYR A 123 24.52 -8.99 15.75
CA TYR A 123 25.78 -8.95 14.99
C TYR A 123 26.39 -7.54 15.04
N PRO A 124 27.04 -7.16 16.15
CA PRO A 124 27.64 -5.84 16.30
C PRO A 124 28.76 -5.55 15.28
N GLU A 125 29.38 -6.60 14.71
CA GLU A 125 30.45 -6.51 13.72
C GLU A 125 29.97 -6.19 12.29
N LEU A 126 28.64 -6.27 12.04
CA LEU A 126 28.04 -6.00 10.73
C LEU A 126 27.64 -4.52 10.61
N HIS A 127 28.59 -3.68 10.19
CA HIS A 127 28.38 -2.24 9.95
C HIS A 127 27.49 -1.91 8.73
N VAL A 128 26.92 -2.92 8.06
CA VAL A 128 26.06 -2.75 6.87
C VAL A 128 24.61 -2.44 7.25
N VAL A 129 24.18 -2.81 8.46
CA VAL A 129 22.78 -2.71 8.88
C VAL A 129 22.38 -1.26 9.11
N HIS A 130 21.59 -0.72 8.17
CA HIS A 130 21.10 0.64 8.17
C HIS A 130 19.57 0.69 7.95
N SER A 131 18.97 1.78 8.42
CA SER A 131 17.53 2.05 8.22
C SER A 131 17.28 2.41 6.75
N PHE A 132 16.17 1.90 6.21
CA PHE A 132 15.75 2.16 4.84
C PHE A 132 15.54 3.67 4.58
N PRO A 133 16.25 4.32 3.64
CA PRO A 133 16.11 5.75 3.42
C PRO A 133 14.82 6.10 2.64
N LEU A 134 13.67 6.15 3.33
CA LEU A 134 12.36 6.50 2.76
C LEU A 134 12.37 7.86 2.02
N TRP A 135 13.11 8.84 2.54
CA TRP A 135 13.17 10.17 1.92
C TRP A 135 13.87 10.11 0.55
N GLU A 136 15.00 9.43 0.45
CA GLU A 136 15.73 9.28 -0.82
C GLU A 136 14.93 8.46 -1.82
N PHE A 137 14.21 7.45 -1.34
CA PHE A 137 13.26 6.68 -2.13
C PHE A 137 12.12 7.57 -2.65
N CYS A 138 11.45 8.35 -1.82
CA CYS A 138 10.33 9.19 -2.27
C CYS A 138 10.75 10.41 -3.09
N CYS A 139 11.92 11.01 -2.82
CA CYS A 139 12.35 12.27 -3.41
C CYS A 139 13.37 12.14 -4.54
N ASN A 140 13.54 10.94 -5.10
CA ASN A 140 14.24 10.72 -6.36
C ASN A 140 15.69 11.22 -6.40
N THR A 141 16.52 10.65 -5.52
CA THR A 141 17.97 10.77 -5.70
C THR A 141 18.44 9.64 -6.63
N ASN A 142 18.85 9.97 -7.86
CA ASN A 142 19.15 9.01 -8.95
C ASN A 142 19.98 7.78 -8.53
N ARG A 143 20.89 7.91 -7.55
CA ARG A 143 21.72 6.81 -7.04
C ARG A 143 20.93 5.63 -6.45
N PHE A 144 19.80 5.88 -5.79
CA PHE A 144 19.03 4.81 -5.14
C PHE A 144 18.29 3.95 -6.18
N TYR A 145 17.69 4.62 -7.15
CA TYR A 145 16.89 3.99 -8.21
C TYR A 145 17.73 3.27 -9.27
N GLU A 146 18.93 3.77 -9.57
CA GLU A 146 19.91 3.07 -10.41
C GLU A 146 20.38 1.76 -9.76
N THR A 147 20.48 1.72 -8.43
CA THR A 147 20.95 0.53 -7.70
C THR A 147 19.87 -0.55 -7.58
N ILE A 148 18.59 -0.17 -7.50
CA ILE A 148 17.44 -1.10 -7.33
C ILE A 148 16.70 -1.37 -8.66
N GLY A 149 17.22 -0.86 -9.79
CA GLY A 149 16.65 -1.08 -11.13
C GLY A 149 15.24 -0.53 -11.33
N SER A 150 14.81 0.42 -10.49
CA SER A 150 13.44 0.95 -10.48
C SER A 150 13.51 2.45 -10.68
N GLY A 151 13.29 2.96 -11.89
CA GLY A 151 13.36 4.41 -12.12
C GLY A 151 12.26 5.19 -11.36
N PRO A 152 12.42 6.52 -11.18
CA PRO A 152 11.40 7.38 -10.57
C PRO A 152 10.04 7.31 -11.28
N ALA A 153 10.04 7.05 -12.58
CA ALA A 153 8.82 6.81 -13.35
C ALA A 153 8.03 5.61 -12.83
N VAL A 154 8.71 4.55 -12.40
CA VAL A 154 8.08 3.34 -11.85
C VAL A 154 7.33 3.67 -10.57
N VAL A 155 7.97 4.40 -9.64
CA VAL A 155 7.32 4.82 -8.39
C VAL A 155 6.14 5.76 -8.66
N GLY A 156 6.27 6.68 -9.61
CA GLY A 156 5.15 7.53 -10.05
C GLY A 156 3.96 6.74 -10.60
N ILE A 157 4.22 5.70 -11.41
CA ILE A 157 3.20 4.79 -11.93
C ILE A 157 2.54 3.99 -10.80
N PHE A 158 3.32 3.44 -9.87
CA PHE A 158 2.78 2.70 -8.71
C PHE A 158 1.91 3.60 -7.82
N LEU A 159 2.34 4.83 -7.54
CA LEU A 159 1.56 5.77 -6.74
C LEU A 159 0.27 6.19 -7.45
N SER A 160 0.33 6.41 -8.77
CA SER A 160 -0.86 6.71 -9.58
C SER A 160 -1.84 5.54 -9.60
N CYS A 161 -1.33 4.32 -9.78
CA CYS A 161 -2.11 3.08 -9.73
C CYS A 161 -2.75 2.89 -8.34
N TYR A 162 -2.00 3.18 -7.27
CA TYR A 162 -2.53 3.18 -5.92
C TYR A 162 -3.71 4.14 -5.77
N PHE A 163 -3.57 5.42 -6.12
CA PHE A 163 -4.67 6.38 -5.99
C PHE A 163 -5.90 5.99 -6.82
N PHE A 164 -5.68 5.41 -8.01
CA PHE A 164 -6.74 4.90 -8.86
C PHE A 164 -7.49 3.71 -8.22
N LEU A 165 -6.76 2.66 -7.82
CA LEU A 165 -7.33 1.47 -7.18
C LEU A 165 -8.01 1.84 -5.86
N GLN A 166 -7.39 2.69 -5.05
CA GLN A 166 -7.95 3.19 -3.80
C GLN A 166 -9.30 3.87 -4.00
N SER A 167 -9.41 4.69 -5.05
CA SER A 167 -10.66 5.35 -5.42
C SER A 167 -11.74 4.35 -5.84
N PHE A 168 -11.37 3.33 -6.61
CA PHE A 168 -12.28 2.29 -7.08
C PHE A 168 -12.81 1.41 -5.93
N PHE A 169 -11.94 0.98 -5.02
CA PHE A 169 -12.33 0.21 -3.84
C PHE A 169 -13.17 1.04 -2.86
N LEU A 170 -12.86 2.33 -2.69
CA LEU A 170 -13.70 3.23 -1.90
C LEU A 170 -15.07 3.46 -2.56
N LEU A 171 -15.12 3.61 -3.88
CA LEU A 171 -16.39 3.72 -4.61
C LEU A 171 -17.23 2.47 -4.38
N GLY A 172 -16.67 1.29 -4.58
CA GLY A 172 -17.46 0.08 -4.45
C GLY A 172 -17.78 -0.28 -2.99
N SER A 173 -17.05 0.22 -2.00
CA SER A 173 -17.50 0.16 -0.59
C SER A 173 -18.68 1.08 -0.31
N THR A 174 -18.89 2.14 -1.10
CA THR A 174 -20.13 2.94 -1.07
C THR A 174 -21.33 2.19 -1.67
N VAL A 175 -21.08 1.41 -2.73
CA VAL A 175 -22.13 0.69 -3.49
C VAL A 175 -22.59 -0.58 -2.76
N TRP A 176 -21.67 -1.28 -2.11
CA TRP A 176 -21.94 -2.59 -1.51
C TRP A 176 -21.82 -2.55 0.03
N PRO A 177 -22.93 -2.58 0.79
CA PRO A 177 -22.90 -2.46 2.25
C PRO A 177 -22.43 -3.73 2.99
N LYS A 178 -22.32 -4.88 2.30
CA LYS A 178 -21.79 -6.14 2.85
C LYS A 178 -20.79 -6.75 1.87
N ASN A 179 -19.65 -7.20 2.41
CA ASN A 179 -18.56 -7.85 1.67
C ASN A 179 -18.05 -6.98 0.50
N ALA A 180 -17.92 -5.67 0.72
CA ALA A 180 -17.52 -4.71 -0.30
C ALA A 180 -16.30 -5.18 -1.09
N LEU A 181 -15.21 -5.53 -0.41
CA LEU A 181 -13.93 -5.92 -1.01
C LEU A 181 -14.09 -7.02 -2.08
N ILE A 182 -14.80 -8.11 -1.76
CA ILE A 182 -14.96 -9.25 -2.67
C ILE A 182 -15.77 -8.85 -3.90
N LYS A 183 -16.77 -7.98 -3.69
CA LYS A 183 -17.70 -7.59 -4.75
C LYS A 183 -17.13 -6.50 -5.64
N THR A 184 -16.33 -5.59 -5.10
CA THR A 184 -15.55 -4.63 -5.89
C THR A 184 -14.48 -5.33 -6.71
N PHE A 185 -13.82 -6.33 -6.13
CA PHE A 185 -12.84 -7.13 -6.85
C PHE A 185 -13.51 -7.92 -7.98
N ALA A 186 -14.62 -8.62 -7.70
CA ALA A 186 -15.38 -9.35 -8.72
C ALA A 186 -15.87 -8.42 -9.84
N ALA A 187 -16.43 -7.25 -9.49
CA ALA A 187 -16.86 -6.27 -10.49
C ALA A 187 -15.68 -5.75 -11.34
N GLY A 188 -14.53 -5.47 -10.72
CA GLY A 188 -13.32 -5.06 -11.42
C GLY A 188 -12.83 -6.11 -12.42
N VAL A 189 -12.82 -7.39 -12.02
CA VAL A 189 -12.45 -8.51 -12.90
C VAL A 189 -13.44 -8.65 -14.06
N CYS A 190 -14.75 -8.57 -13.80
CA CYS A 190 -15.76 -8.63 -14.87
C CYS A 190 -15.58 -7.50 -15.90
N ILE A 191 -15.34 -6.26 -15.44
CA ILE A 191 -15.10 -5.12 -16.32
C ILE A 191 -13.82 -5.35 -17.15
N PHE A 192 -12.74 -5.78 -16.51
CA PHE A 192 -11.46 -6.03 -17.20
C PHE A 192 -11.58 -7.11 -18.27
N VAL A 193 -12.23 -8.24 -17.95
CA VAL A 193 -12.48 -9.33 -18.90
C VAL A 193 -13.34 -8.85 -20.07
N SER A 194 -14.40 -8.08 -19.80
CA SER A 194 -15.24 -7.53 -20.86
C SER A 194 -14.48 -6.58 -21.78
N TYR A 195 -13.57 -5.77 -21.24
CA TYR A 195 -12.77 -4.84 -22.01
C TYR A 195 -11.76 -5.56 -22.91
N ILE A 196 -11.10 -6.61 -22.40
CA ILE A 196 -10.22 -7.45 -23.20
C ILE A 196 -11.00 -8.14 -24.32
N LEU A 197 -12.17 -8.70 -24.03
CA LEU A 197 -13.01 -9.33 -25.05
C LEU A 197 -13.39 -8.35 -26.16
N ILE A 198 -13.83 -7.14 -25.80
CA ILE A 198 -14.15 -6.09 -26.77
C ILE A 198 -12.91 -5.68 -27.58
N ALA A 199 -11.75 -5.54 -26.93
CA ALA A 199 -10.51 -5.18 -27.60
C ALA A 199 -10.07 -6.26 -28.61
N VAL A 200 -10.17 -7.54 -28.25
CA VAL A 200 -9.86 -8.67 -29.14
C VAL A 200 -10.83 -8.72 -30.32
N LEU A 201 -12.13 -8.60 -30.08
CA LEU A 201 -13.14 -8.55 -31.14
C LEU A 201 -12.90 -7.36 -32.08
N CYS A 202 -12.59 -6.19 -31.53
CA CYS A 202 -12.29 -5.00 -32.33
C CYS A 202 -10.99 -5.19 -33.15
N LEU A 203 -9.98 -5.82 -32.57
CA LEU A 203 -8.73 -6.14 -33.26
C LEU A 203 -8.97 -7.09 -34.44
N GLU A 204 -9.77 -8.15 -34.25
CA GLU A 204 -10.14 -9.07 -35.35
C GLU A 204 -10.95 -8.38 -36.46
N THR A 205 -11.77 -7.37 -36.12
CA THR A 205 -12.50 -6.60 -37.15
C THR A 205 -11.59 -5.62 -37.92
N ILE A 206 -10.48 -5.17 -37.33
CA ILE A 206 -9.56 -4.18 -37.93
C ILE A 206 -8.43 -4.87 -38.71
N LEU A 207 -7.98 -6.04 -38.24
CA LEU A 207 -7.01 -6.91 -38.93
C LEU A 207 -7.72 -8.21 -39.32
N PRO A 208 -8.62 -8.18 -40.33
CA PRO A 208 -9.07 -9.42 -40.94
C PRO A 208 -7.83 -10.05 -41.59
N ASN A 209 -7.42 -11.22 -41.09
CA ASN A 209 -6.39 -12.04 -41.74
C ASN A 209 -6.72 -12.24 -43.23
#